data_AF-A0A954A7C0-F1
#
_entry.id   AF-A0A954A7C0-F1
#
_cell.length_a   1.000
_cell.length_b   1.000
_cell.length_c   1.000
_cell.angle_alpha   90.00
_cell.angle_beta   90.00
_cell.angle_gamma   90.00
#
_symmetry.space_group_name_H-M   'P 1'
#
loop_
_entity.id
_entity.type
_entity.pdbx_description
1 polymer ?
#
loop_
_entity_poly.entity_id
_entity_poly.type
_entity_poly.pdbx_seq_one_letter_code
_entity_poly.pdbx_strand_id
1 'polypeptide(L)'
;MTIPLEATVEDWIEANPESYFRDVVQLLEQAVRQALVEPRRVAAIGLAVDPAFVLLGPEFDVVSAREIGWRDVVDSEVPVAEWDLGDALSRLVEAKPTLLRRSGALISLLDYLRFRLTGAIAVHESFVMATGLSASPARTLEWDVERLHSWGVRRDALPPIFDATSRVGVVRPDLGRDLGFGRNVWVGAGADPLSSRLFGAVEPVPGTHVLMLDEPGSSRTLTSWRVENDPGEGGRDVIIVPGEDVWYRRQRDPVDDPRLKQPWVAPSEDQWTIDGWTPQTAEMWPERPEGDVWFAWDLGEASASVAILAGMALGWWRDRRGLWRKRRAPLDYEDFYNSLLAPEPESSAEEDRNADDSAGSVRGEGDHE
;
A
#
# COMPACT_ATOMS: atom_id res chain seq x y z
N MET A 1 6.60 8.42 4.47
CA MET A 1 5.90 8.49 5.75
C MET A 1 4.43 8.24 5.47
N THR A 2 3.79 7.43 6.31
CA THR A 2 2.41 6.96 6.11
C THR A 2 1.64 7.22 7.39
N ILE A 3 0.38 7.64 7.30
CA ILE A 3 -0.49 7.79 8.48
C ILE A 3 -1.79 7.04 8.21
N PRO A 4 -2.17 6.06 9.06
CA PRO A 4 -3.38 5.28 8.86
C PRO A 4 -4.64 6.10 9.14
N LEU A 5 -5.75 5.67 8.55
CA LEU A 5 -7.09 6.17 8.82
C LEU A 5 -7.97 4.93 8.95
N GLU A 6 -8.55 4.71 10.12
CA GLU A 6 -9.37 3.52 10.39
C GLU A 6 -10.85 3.83 10.13
N ALA A 7 -11.52 2.95 9.38
CA ALA A 7 -12.96 2.93 9.25
C ALA A 7 -13.45 1.50 9.01
N THR A 8 -14.60 1.15 9.58
CA THR A 8 -15.20 -0.17 9.39
C THR A 8 -16.11 -0.20 8.16
N VAL A 9 -16.44 -1.41 7.67
CA VAL A 9 -17.40 -1.60 6.57
C VAL A 9 -18.80 -1.08 6.93
N GLU A 10 -19.19 -1.15 8.21
CA GLU A 10 -20.44 -0.60 8.70
C GLU A 10 -20.45 0.93 8.64
N ASP A 11 -19.29 1.55 8.91
CA ASP A 11 -19.14 3.00 8.82
C ASP A 11 -19.35 3.49 7.38
N TRP A 12 -18.96 2.75 6.35
CA TRP A 12 -19.05 3.22 4.96
C TRP A 12 -20.50 3.47 4.48
N ILE A 13 -21.49 2.81 5.10
CA ILE A 13 -22.89 2.73 4.61
C ILE A 13 -23.55 4.05 4.95
N GLU A 14 -23.17 4.62 6.09
CA GLU A 14 -23.71 5.84 6.66
C GLU A 14 -22.71 7.00 6.62
N ALA A 15 -21.42 6.73 6.39
CA ALA A 15 -20.39 7.75 6.39
C ALA A 15 -20.54 8.71 5.21
N ASN A 16 -20.20 9.96 5.50
CA ASN A 16 -20.05 10.98 4.48
C ASN A 16 -18.61 10.93 3.93
N PRO A 17 -18.38 10.63 2.64
CA PRO A 17 -17.08 10.70 1.98
C PRO A 17 -16.32 12.01 2.23
N GLU A 18 -17.04 13.12 2.46
CA GLU A 18 -16.44 14.42 2.80
C GLU A 18 -15.66 14.41 4.12
N SER A 19 -16.09 13.62 5.11
CA SER A 19 -15.37 13.50 6.38
C SER A 19 -13.99 12.88 6.17
N TYR A 20 -13.91 11.77 5.42
CA TYR A 20 -12.64 11.16 5.04
C TYR A 20 -11.73 12.12 4.28
N PHE A 21 -12.28 12.97 3.40
CA PHE A 21 -11.48 13.97 2.71
C PHE A 21 -10.87 15.00 3.66
N ARG A 22 -11.64 15.49 4.64
CA ARG A 22 -11.11 16.41 5.67
C ARG A 22 -10.00 15.77 6.49
N ASP A 23 -10.17 14.50 6.84
CA ASP A 23 -9.18 13.74 7.60
C ASP A 23 -7.91 13.55 6.76
N VAL A 24 -8.03 13.19 5.48
CA VAL A 24 -6.88 13.10 4.56
C VAL A 24 -6.10 14.43 4.48
N VAL A 25 -6.78 15.57 4.42
CA VAL A 25 -6.10 16.88 4.40
C VAL A 25 -5.31 17.11 5.70
N GLN A 26 -5.90 16.81 6.87
CA GLN A 26 -5.22 16.91 8.16
C GLN A 26 -4.03 15.96 8.26
N LEU A 27 -4.19 14.73 7.76
CA LEU A 27 -3.13 13.73 7.70
C LEU A 27 -1.99 14.19 6.79
N LEU A 28 -2.27 14.81 5.64
CA LEU A 28 -1.22 15.36 4.78
C LEU A 28 -0.45 16.48 5.48
N GLU A 29 -1.14 17.38 6.19
CA GLU A 29 -0.48 18.43 6.97
C GLU A 29 0.41 17.86 8.07
N GLN A 30 -0.11 16.91 8.84
CA GLN A 30 0.66 16.20 9.86
C GLN A 30 1.82 15.46 9.22
N ALA A 31 1.59 14.87 8.05
CA ALA A 31 2.57 14.04 7.39
C ALA A 31 3.83 14.83 7.04
N VAL A 32 3.61 16.01 6.47
CA VAL A 32 4.67 16.90 6.03
C VAL A 32 5.41 17.50 7.23
N ARG A 33 4.69 17.84 8.32
CA ARG A 33 5.29 18.35 9.56
C ARG A 33 6.23 17.35 10.21
N GLN A 34 5.85 16.07 10.28
CA GLN A 34 6.68 15.04 10.93
C GLN A 34 7.83 14.55 10.02
N ALA A 35 7.66 14.56 8.69
CA ALA A 35 8.68 14.06 7.76
C ALA A 35 9.96 14.91 7.70
N LEU A 36 10.00 16.08 8.35
CA LEU A 36 11.10 17.06 8.28
C LEU A 36 11.49 17.44 6.84
N VAL A 37 10.55 17.30 5.90
CA VAL A 37 10.70 17.70 4.50
C VAL A 37 10.02 19.05 4.32
N GLU A 38 10.69 19.98 3.62
CA GLU A 38 10.04 21.23 3.25
C GLU A 38 8.80 20.92 2.38
N PRO A 39 7.60 21.43 2.72
CA PRO A 39 6.36 21.13 1.99
C PRO A 39 6.48 21.33 0.47
N ARG A 40 7.22 22.36 0.04
CA ARG A 40 7.49 22.66 -1.38
C ARG A 40 8.28 21.59 -2.15
N ARG A 41 8.93 20.66 -1.44
CA ARG A 41 9.71 19.56 -2.02
C ARG A 41 8.91 18.27 -2.18
N VAL A 42 7.67 18.22 -1.71
CA VAL A 42 6.75 17.11 -1.98
C VAL A 42 6.48 17.08 -3.49
N ALA A 43 6.83 15.97 -4.15
CA ALA A 43 6.66 15.83 -5.60
C ALA A 43 5.45 14.97 -5.98
N ALA A 44 5.09 14.00 -5.13
CA ALA A 44 3.90 13.18 -5.32
C ALA A 44 3.28 12.70 -4.00
N ILE A 45 2.01 12.32 -4.08
CA ILE A 45 1.20 11.72 -3.02
C ILE A 45 0.67 10.38 -3.53
N GLY A 46 0.80 9.35 -2.70
CA GLY A 46 0.14 8.05 -2.88
C GLY A 46 -0.93 7.87 -1.81
N LEU A 47 -2.02 7.18 -2.16
CA LEU A 47 -3.13 6.89 -1.26
C LEU A 47 -3.35 5.38 -1.18
N ALA A 48 -3.47 4.85 0.03
CA ALA A 48 -3.94 3.49 0.30
C ALA A 48 -5.25 3.61 1.06
N VAL A 49 -6.32 3.02 0.54
CA VAL A 49 -7.67 3.13 1.12
C VAL A 49 -8.37 1.80 0.93
N ASP A 50 -8.98 1.29 2.00
CA ASP A 50 -9.74 0.05 1.93
C ASP A 50 -10.85 0.13 0.87
N PRO A 51 -11.18 -1.00 0.22
CA PRO A 51 -12.22 -1.03 -0.79
C PRO A 51 -13.54 -0.50 -0.24
N ALA A 52 -14.12 0.48 -0.91
CA ALA A 52 -15.44 1.04 -0.64
C ALA A 52 -15.91 1.75 -1.91
N PHE A 53 -17.22 1.88 -2.15
CA PHE A 53 -17.74 2.63 -3.30
C PHE A 53 -18.42 3.93 -2.90
N VAL A 54 -18.30 4.92 -3.78
CA VAL A 54 -18.95 6.23 -3.70
C VAL A 54 -19.72 6.44 -4.99
N LEU A 55 -20.99 6.80 -4.84
CA LEU A 55 -21.84 7.16 -5.94
C LEU A 55 -21.88 8.68 -6.10
N LEU A 56 -21.62 9.15 -7.32
CA LEU A 56 -21.66 10.56 -7.65
C LEU A 56 -22.87 10.89 -8.52
N GLY A 57 -23.53 12.02 -8.24
CA GLY A 57 -24.58 12.60 -9.05
C GLY A 57 -24.06 13.12 -10.41
N PRO A 58 -24.94 13.59 -11.31
CA PRO A 58 -24.56 14.11 -12.63
C PRO A 58 -23.58 15.30 -12.56
N GLU A 59 -23.63 16.07 -11.48
CA GLU A 59 -22.76 17.20 -11.18
C GLU A 59 -21.51 16.82 -10.37
N PHE A 60 -21.27 15.53 -10.15
CA PHE A 60 -20.20 14.95 -9.34
C PHE A 60 -20.25 15.28 -7.84
N ASP A 61 -21.43 15.64 -7.33
CA ASP A 61 -21.75 15.68 -5.91
C ASP A 61 -21.98 14.27 -5.35
N VAL A 62 -21.71 14.06 -4.06
CA VAL A 62 -21.90 12.76 -3.43
C VAL A 62 -23.39 12.47 -3.24
N VAL A 63 -23.85 11.33 -3.75
CA VAL A 63 -25.17 10.81 -3.42
C VAL A 63 -25.14 10.29 -1.98
N SER A 64 -25.95 10.89 -1.12
CA SER A 64 -25.91 10.59 0.32
C SER A 64 -26.44 9.19 0.65
N ALA A 65 -26.01 8.62 1.78
CA ALA A 65 -26.54 7.36 2.31
C ALA A 65 -28.08 7.34 2.40
N ARG A 66 -28.69 8.49 2.72
CA ARG A 66 -30.14 8.68 2.77
C ARG A 66 -30.78 8.55 1.38
N GLU A 67 -30.16 9.11 0.35
CA GLU A 67 -30.64 9.03 -1.04
C GLU A 67 -30.42 7.65 -1.65
N ILE A 68 -29.33 6.98 -1.28
CA ILE A 68 -29.09 5.57 -1.60
C ILE A 68 -30.19 4.71 -0.96
N GLY A 69 -30.56 5.02 0.28
CA GLY A 69 -31.64 4.32 1.01
C GLY A 69 -31.21 2.92 1.44
N TRP A 70 -30.00 2.80 2.01
CA TRP A 70 -29.38 1.53 2.40
C TRP A 70 -30.24 0.62 3.28
N ARG A 71 -31.16 1.16 4.08
CA ARG A 71 -32.11 0.36 4.87
C ARG A 71 -32.93 -0.61 4.02
N ASP A 72 -33.27 -0.21 2.80
CA ASP A 72 -34.02 -1.06 1.87
C ASP A 72 -33.15 -2.14 1.20
N VAL A 73 -31.82 -2.03 1.32
CA VAL A 73 -30.84 -2.99 0.79
C VAL A 73 -30.42 -3.99 1.88
N VAL A 74 -30.26 -3.51 3.11
CA VAL A 74 -29.79 -4.26 4.28
C VAL A 74 -30.83 -5.24 4.84
N ASP A 75 -32.11 -5.12 4.44
CA ASP A 75 -33.18 -6.07 4.78
C ASP A 75 -33.06 -7.42 4.04
N SER A 76 -31.85 -7.96 3.97
CA SER A 76 -31.53 -9.26 3.36
C SER A 76 -31.28 -10.32 4.41
N GLU A 77 -31.58 -11.58 4.08
CA GLU A 77 -31.27 -12.75 4.91
C GLU A 77 -29.76 -12.93 5.21
N VAL A 78 -28.86 -12.31 4.42
CA VAL A 78 -27.41 -12.39 4.61
C VAL A 78 -26.90 -11.17 5.39
N PRO A 79 -26.21 -11.35 6.53
CA PRO A 79 -25.64 -10.24 7.31
C PRO A 79 -24.68 -9.37 6.48
N VAL A 80 -24.73 -8.05 6.66
CA VAL A 80 -23.87 -7.08 5.95
C VAL A 80 -22.38 -7.38 6.15
N ALA A 81 -21.99 -7.86 7.33
CA ALA A 81 -20.61 -8.23 7.64
C ALA A 81 -20.05 -9.34 6.74
N GLU A 82 -20.93 -10.11 6.08
CA GLU A 82 -20.53 -11.17 5.15
C GLU A 82 -20.47 -10.70 3.70
N TRP A 83 -20.83 -9.47 3.38
CA TRP A 83 -20.82 -8.96 2.00
C TRP A 83 -19.42 -8.51 1.59
N ASP A 84 -19.05 -8.75 0.33
CA ASP A 84 -17.97 -8.00 -0.30
C ASP A 84 -18.53 -6.84 -1.12
N LEU A 85 -17.61 -6.06 -1.69
CA LEU A 85 -17.93 -4.89 -2.48
C LEU A 85 -18.78 -5.24 -3.73
N GLY A 86 -18.53 -6.39 -4.36
CA GLY A 86 -19.29 -6.87 -5.52
C GLY A 86 -20.70 -7.32 -5.15
N ASP A 87 -20.83 -8.05 -4.04
CA ASP A 87 -22.11 -8.44 -3.46
C ASP A 87 -22.94 -7.21 -3.08
N ALA A 88 -22.34 -6.27 -2.35
CA ALA A 88 -22.99 -5.04 -1.91
C ALA A 88 -23.49 -4.21 -3.09
N LEU A 89 -22.68 -4.07 -4.14
CA LEU A 89 -23.07 -3.36 -5.36
C LEU A 89 -24.20 -4.07 -6.11
N SER A 90 -24.12 -5.39 -6.26
CA SER A 90 -25.15 -6.17 -6.97
C SER A 90 -26.50 -6.07 -6.26
N ARG A 91 -26.51 -6.18 -4.93
CA ARG A 91 -27.70 -6.01 -4.08
C ARG A 91 -28.27 -4.60 -4.16
N LEU A 92 -27.40 -3.58 -4.18
CA LEU A 92 -27.84 -2.20 -4.35
C LEU A 92 -28.55 -2.00 -5.70
N VAL A 93 -28.01 -2.55 -6.78
CA VAL A 93 -28.62 -2.46 -8.11
C VAL A 93 -29.95 -3.20 -8.17
N GLU A 94 -30.06 -4.36 -7.52
CA GLU A 94 -31.30 -5.12 -7.42
C GLU A 94 -32.39 -4.35 -6.65
N ALA A 95 -32.05 -3.81 -5.48
CA ALA A 95 -32.98 -3.04 -4.65
C ALA A 95 -33.32 -1.67 -5.26
N LYS A 96 -32.39 -1.05 -6.00
CA LYS A 96 -32.49 0.33 -6.52
C LYS A 96 -32.07 0.42 -8.00
N PRO A 97 -32.79 -0.21 -8.94
CA PRO A 97 -32.37 -0.34 -10.34
C PRO A 97 -32.30 0.99 -11.10
N THR A 98 -32.91 2.06 -10.60
CA THR A 98 -32.86 3.40 -11.21
C THR A 98 -31.70 4.26 -10.71
N LEU A 99 -31.02 3.85 -9.64
CA LEU A 99 -30.03 4.68 -8.95
C LEU A 99 -28.82 4.96 -9.84
N LEU A 100 -28.22 3.91 -10.40
CA LEU A 100 -27.07 4.04 -11.29
C LEU A 100 -27.40 4.78 -12.60
N ARG A 101 -28.64 4.68 -13.10
CA ARG A 101 -29.08 5.40 -14.32
C ARG A 101 -28.95 6.92 -14.21
N ARG A 102 -29.10 7.45 -12.99
CA ARG A 102 -29.07 8.90 -12.70
C ARG A 102 -27.72 9.37 -12.18
N SER A 103 -26.76 8.47 -12.06
CA SER A 103 -25.45 8.79 -11.49
C SER A 103 -24.51 9.34 -12.56
N GLY A 104 -23.64 10.26 -12.16
CA GLY A 104 -22.55 10.77 -13.00
C GLY A 104 -21.35 9.83 -13.03
N ALA A 105 -21.05 9.15 -11.91
CA ALA A 105 -20.02 8.12 -11.84
C ALA A 105 -20.22 7.17 -10.64
N LEU A 106 -19.75 5.93 -10.79
CA LEU A 106 -19.55 4.98 -9.71
C LEU A 106 -18.03 4.77 -9.55
N ILE A 107 -17.50 5.12 -8.39
CA ILE A 107 -16.04 5.10 -8.12
C ILE A 107 -15.77 4.52 -6.74
N SER A 108 -14.51 4.24 -6.40
CA SER A 108 -14.15 3.87 -5.03
C SER A 108 -14.00 5.08 -4.09
N LEU A 109 -13.92 4.85 -2.78
CA LEU A 109 -13.53 5.90 -1.83
C LEU A 109 -12.11 6.43 -2.10
N LEU A 110 -11.17 5.55 -2.45
CA LEU A 110 -9.83 5.93 -2.93
C LEU A 110 -9.94 6.95 -4.08
N ASP A 111 -10.76 6.62 -5.08
CA ASP A 111 -10.96 7.44 -6.26
C ASP A 111 -11.62 8.77 -5.93
N TYR A 112 -12.58 8.78 -5.00
CA TYR A 112 -13.22 10.00 -4.53
C TYR A 112 -12.21 10.92 -3.85
N LEU A 113 -11.40 10.42 -2.93
CA LEU A 113 -10.37 11.20 -2.23
C LEU A 113 -9.37 11.79 -3.23
N ARG A 114 -8.93 10.99 -4.21
CA ARG A 114 -8.06 11.43 -5.30
C ARG A 114 -8.73 12.49 -6.18
N PHE A 115 -9.99 12.30 -6.55
CA PHE A 115 -10.79 13.28 -7.29
C PHE A 115 -10.89 14.60 -6.52
N ARG A 116 -11.09 14.55 -5.21
CA ARG A 116 -11.15 15.76 -4.37
C ARG A 116 -9.82 16.49 -4.27
N LEU A 117 -8.70 15.76 -4.26
CA LEU A 117 -7.36 16.34 -4.31
C LEU A 117 -7.02 16.94 -5.68
N THR A 118 -7.51 16.37 -6.78
CA THR A 118 -6.98 16.67 -8.14
C THR A 118 -7.98 17.31 -9.11
N GLY A 119 -9.28 17.13 -8.89
CA GLY A 119 -10.36 17.40 -9.84
C GLY A 119 -10.49 16.37 -10.97
N ALA A 120 -9.63 15.34 -11.03
CA ALA A 120 -9.65 14.34 -12.09
C ALA A 120 -10.51 13.12 -11.68
N ILE A 121 -11.58 12.86 -12.45
CA ILE A 121 -12.40 11.65 -12.27
C ILE A 121 -11.72 10.46 -12.93
N ALA A 122 -11.54 9.39 -12.17
CA ALA A 122 -10.97 8.13 -12.65
C ALA A 122 -11.28 7.00 -11.67
N VAL A 123 -10.96 5.76 -12.04
CA VAL A 123 -11.12 4.57 -11.21
C VAL A 123 -9.80 3.80 -11.10
N HIS A 124 -9.50 3.27 -9.92
CA HIS A 124 -8.38 2.35 -9.71
C HIS A 124 -8.78 0.91 -10.04
N GLU A 125 -7.88 0.15 -10.67
CA GLU A 125 -8.15 -1.21 -11.13
C GLU A 125 -8.61 -2.19 -10.04
N SER A 126 -8.18 -2.02 -8.79
CA SER A 126 -8.62 -2.88 -7.68
C SER A 126 -10.11 -2.75 -7.40
N PHE A 127 -10.70 -1.58 -7.65
CA PHE A 127 -12.14 -1.38 -7.55
C PHE A 127 -12.89 -2.20 -8.59
N VAL A 128 -12.38 -2.24 -9.82
CA VAL A 128 -12.97 -2.99 -10.93
C VAL A 128 -12.93 -4.49 -10.62
N MET A 129 -11.81 -5.01 -10.09
CA MET A 129 -11.70 -6.39 -9.62
C MET A 129 -12.68 -6.69 -8.49
N ALA A 130 -12.66 -5.88 -7.43
CA ALA A 130 -13.47 -6.11 -6.22
C ALA A 130 -14.98 -6.03 -6.47
N THR A 131 -15.41 -5.27 -7.48
CA THR A 131 -16.83 -5.16 -7.89
C THR A 131 -17.23 -6.16 -8.97
N GLY A 132 -16.28 -6.86 -9.58
CA GLY A 132 -16.52 -7.73 -10.73
C GLY A 132 -17.01 -6.98 -11.98
N LEU A 133 -16.62 -5.70 -12.13
CA LEU A 133 -17.04 -4.84 -13.25
C LEU A 133 -16.11 -4.94 -14.47
N SER A 134 -15.32 -6.01 -14.57
CA SER A 134 -14.50 -6.38 -15.73
C SER A 134 -14.96 -7.73 -16.27
N ALA A 135 -14.77 -7.97 -17.57
CA ALA A 135 -15.16 -9.23 -18.22
C ALA A 135 -14.46 -10.48 -17.63
N SER A 136 -13.29 -10.30 -17.01
CA SER A 136 -12.58 -11.33 -16.25
C SER A 136 -11.65 -10.68 -15.23
N PRO A 137 -11.28 -11.36 -14.13
CA PRO A 137 -10.33 -10.85 -13.14
C PRO A 137 -8.95 -10.45 -13.70
N ALA A 138 -8.57 -10.95 -14.87
CA ALA A 138 -7.32 -10.59 -15.54
C ALA A 138 -7.41 -9.32 -16.43
N ARG A 139 -8.59 -8.71 -16.57
CA ARG A 139 -8.85 -7.58 -17.49
C ARG A 139 -9.43 -6.37 -16.74
N THR A 140 -8.80 -6.03 -15.62
CA THR A 140 -9.24 -4.98 -14.68
C THR A 140 -9.13 -3.57 -15.23
N LEU A 141 -8.32 -3.35 -16.27
CA LEU A 141 -8.19 -2.06 -16.97
C LEU A 141 -9.30 -1.82 -18.01
N GLU A 142 -10.29 -2.71 -18.08
CA GLU A 142 -11.43 -2.60 -18.99
C GLU A 142 -12.75 -2.84 -18.27
N TRP A 143 -13.74 -2.00 -18.59
CA TRP A 143 -15.10 -2.15 -18.12
C TRP A 143 -15.83 -3.31 -18.83
N ASP A 144 -16.59 -4.09 -18.07
CA ASP A 144 -17.67 -4.93 -18.61
C ASP A 144 -18.86 -4.05 -18.99
N VAL A 145 -18.78 -3.50 -20.22
CA VAL A 145 -19.78 -2.59 -20.76
C VAL A 145 -21.16 -3.26 -20.85
N GLU A 146 -21.22 -4.57 -21.11
CA GLU A 146 -22.50 -5.29 -21.21
C GLU A 146 -23.19 -5.37 -19.86
N ARG A 147 -22.46 -5.77 -18.81
CA ARG A 147 -22.95 -5.80 -17.42
C ARG A 147 -23.39 -4.41 -16.97
N LEU A 148 -22.55 -3.41 -17.15
CA LEU A 148 -22.84 -2.03 -16.77
C LEU A 148 -24.05 -1.46 -17.50
N HIS A 149 -24.19 -1.76 -18.79
CA HIS A 149 -25.37 -1.38 -19.57
C HIS A 149 -26.64 -2.09 -19.07
N SER A 150 -26.55 -3.35 -18.64
CA SER A 150 -27.69 -4.06 -18.03
C SER A 150 -28.17 -3.41 -16.72
N TRP A 151 -27.27 -2.75 -16.00
CA TRP A 151 -27.57 -1.95 -14.81
C TRP A 151 -28.00 -0.51 -15.12
N GLY A 152 -28.04 -0.14 -16.40
CA GLY A 152 -28.42 1.18 -16.88
C GLY A 152 -27.34 2.25 -16.69
N VAL A 153 -26.09 1.87 -16.45
CA VAL A 153 -24.96 2.81 -16.42
C VAL A 153 -24.72 3.31 -17.84
N ARG A 154 -24.65 4.64 -18.01
CA ARG A 154 -24.41 5.25 -19.30
C ARG A 154 -22.92 5.14 -19.66
N ARG A 155 -22.61 4.95 -20.95
CA ARG A 155 -21.22 4.81 -21.40
C ARG A 155 -20.36 6.05 -21.12
N ASP A 156 -20.95 7.24 -21.14
CA ASP A 156 -20.30 8.52 -20.81
C ASP A 156 -20.09 8.72 -19.31
N ALA A 157 -20.68 7.88 -18.46
CA ALA A 157 -20.52 7.87 -17.01
C ALA A 157 -19.43 6.90 -16.53
N LEU A 158 -18.71 6.24 -17.44
CA LEU A 158 -17.62 5.30 -17.13
C LEU A 158 -16.28 6.04 -17.09
N PRO A 159 -15.68 6.25 -15.91
CA PRO A 159 -14.39 6.92 -15.80
C PRO A 159 -13.27 6.07 -16.42
N PRO A 160 -12.14 6.68 -16.83
CA PRO A 160 -10.95 5.92 -17.19
C PRO A 160 -10.43 5.11 -16.00
N ILE A 161 -9.91 3.91 -16.28
CA ILE A 161 -9.31 3.03 -15.28
C ILE A 161 -7.79 3.18 -15.31
N PHE A 162 -7.15 3.21 -14.14
CA PHE A 162 -5.70 3.28 -14.00
C PHE A 162 -5.17 2.18 -13.08
N ASP A 163 -3.98 1.69 -13.40
CA ASP A 163 -3.19 0.84 -12.52
C ASP A 163 -2.51 1.64 -11.39
N ALA A 164 -2.05 0.92 -10.37
CA ALA A 164 -1.42 1.51 -9.19
C ALA A 164 -0.15 2.33 -9.48
N THR A 165 0.49 2.13 -10.63
CA THR A 165 1.72 2.82 -11.04
C THR A 165 1.47 4.03 -11.93
N SER A 166 0.21 4.43 -12.10
CA SER A 166 -0.19 5.53 -12.97
C SER A 166 -0.29 6.88 -12.25
N ARG A 167 -0.10 7.96 -13.01
CA ARG A 167 -0.34 9.36 -12.57
C ARG A 167 -1.74 9.77 -12.99
N VAL A 168 -2.57 10.23 -12.07
CA VAL A 168 -3.98 10.54 -12.37
C VAL A 168 -4.30 12.03 -12.35
N GLY A 169 -3.54 12.84 -11.60
CA GLY A 169 -3.71 14.29 -11.61
C GLY A 169 -2.72 15.00 -10.71
N VAL A 170 -2.83 16.32 -10.64
CA VAL A 170 -2.01 17.13 -9.72
C VAL A 170 -2.90 17.71 -8.62
N VAL A 171 -2.33 17.92 -7.43
CA VAL A 171 -3.02 18.58 -6.31
C VAL A 171 -3.56 19.92 -6.77
N ARG A 172 -4.82 20.19 -6.45
CA ARG A 172 -5.49 21.44 -6.82
C ARG A 172 -4.74 22.66 -6.27
N PRO A 173 -4.70 23.78 -7.01
CA PRO A 173 -3.92 24.95 -6.61
C PRO A 173 -4.34 25.63 -5.29
N ASP A 174 -5.59 25.50 -4.87
CA ASP A 174 -6.08 25.98 -3.58
C ASP A 174 -5.54 25.10 -2.44
N LEU A 175 -5.76 23.79 -2.51
CA LEU A 175 -5.23 22.84 -1.53
C LEU A 175 -3.70 22.89 -1.43
N GLY A 176 -3.01 22.97 -2.58
CA GLY A 176 -1.56 23.07 -2.60
C GLY A 176 -1.03 24.33 -1.90
N ARG A 177 -1.76 25.46 -1.97
CA ARG A 177 -1.39 26.67 -1.23
C ARG A 177 -1.58 26.49 0.28
N ASP A 178 -2.71 25.92 0.68
CA ASP A 178 -3.05 25.73 2.09
C ASP A 178 -2.07 24.76 2.77
N LEU A 179 -1.62 23.71 2.05
CA LEU A 179 -0.64 22.73 2.49
C LEU A 179 0.83 23.18 2.34
N GLY A 180 1.08 24.33 1.69
CA GLY A 180 2.44 24.82 1.42
C GLY A 180 3.20 24.07 0.32
N PHE A 181 2.52 23.26 -0.47
CA PHE A 181 3.10 22.46 -1.55
C PHE A 181 3.63 23.29 -2.73
N GLY A 182 4.56 22.66 -3.45
CA GLY A 182 5.05 23.18 -4.72
C GLY A 182 3.95 23.16 -5.81
N ARG A 183 4.23 23.76 -6.96
CA ARG A 183 3.36 23.59 -8.13
C ARG A 183 3.51 22.17 -8.68
N ASN A 184 2.43 21.60 -9.19
CA ASN A 184 2.42 20.30 -9.89
C ASN A 184 2.80 19.09 -9.01
N VAL A 185 2.37 19.05 -7.75
CA VAL A 185 2.46 17.83 -6.94
C VAL A 185 1.52 16.79 -7.52
N TRP A 186 2.06 15.66 -8.00
CA TRP A 186 1.26 14.60 -8.58
C TRP A 186 0.53 13.80 -7.51
N VAL A 187 -0.64 13.27 -7.85
CA VAL A 187 -1.33 12.24 -7.08
C VAL A 187 -1.36 10.97 -7.93
N GLY A 188 -0.79 9.90 -7.39
CA GLY A 188 -0.81 8.58 -8.02
C GLY A 188 -2.23 8.00 -8.04
N ALA A 189 -2.43 6.92 -8.79
CA ALA A 189 -3.71 6.22 -8.80
C ALA A 189 -4.11 5.70 -7.42
N GLY A 190 -3.13 5.32 -6.60
CA GLY A 190 -3.31 4.74 -5.28
C GLY A 190 -3.24 3.22 -5.33
N ALA A 191 -3.63 2.55 -4.25
CA ALA A 191 -3.71 1.10 -4.17
C ALA A 191 -4.63 0.65 -3.04
N ASP A 192 -5.01 -0.64 -3.07
CA ASP A 192 -5.53 -1.33 -1.90
C ASP A 192 -4.41 -1.43 -0.82
N PRO A 193 -4.69 -1.24 0.48
CA PRO A 193 -3.67 -1.25 1.53
C PRO A 193 -2.91 -2.57 1.63
N LEU A 194 -3.60 -3.70 1.51
CA LEU A 194 -2.99 -5.02 1.59
C LEU A 194 -2.16 -5.30 0.33
N SER A 195 -2.67 -5.00 -0.86
CA SER A 195 -1.93 -5.06 -2.13
C SER A 195 -0.62 -4.26 -2.06
N SER A 196 -0.69 -3.02 -1.56
CA SER A 196 0.47 -2.15 -1.36
C SER A 196 1.48 -2.72 -0.36
N ARG A 197 1.00 -3.30 0.74
CA ARG A 197 1.84 -3.94 1.77
C ARG A 197 2.58 -5.16 1.21
N LEU A 198 1.86 -6.06 0.55
CA LEU A 198 2.44 -7.25 -0.09
C LEU A 198 3.48 -6.87 -1.16
N PHE A 199 3.18 -5.84 -1.97
CA PHE A 199 4.11 -5.32 -2.96
C PHE A 199 5.38 -4.73 -2.34
N GLY A 200 5.27 -4.08 -1.18
CA GLY A 200 6.43 -3.57 -0.45
C GLY A 200 7.37 -4.66 0.08
N ALA A 201 6.79 -5.79 0.48
CA ALA A 201 7.50 -6.85 1.18
C ALA A 201 8.54 -7.57 0.30
N VAL A 202 8.17 -7.91 -0.93
CA VAL A 202 9.02 -8.71 -1.83
C VAL A 202 8.69 -8.47 -3.29
N GLU A 203 9.68 -8.69 -4.16
CA GLU A 203 9.45 -8.71 -5.62
C GLU A 203 8.37 -9.76 -5.93
N PRO A 204 7.30 -9.39 -6.64
CA PRO A 204 6.16 -10.28 -6.85
C PRO A 204 6.47 -11.29 -7.97
N VAL A 205 7.35 -12.24 -7.69
CA VAL A 205 7.68 -13.34 -8.60
C VAL A 205 6.74 -14.52 -8.33
N PRO A 206 6.11 -15.12 -9.35
CA PRO A 206 5.27 -16.31 -9.17
C PRO A 206 5.96 -17.40 -8.35
N GLY A 207 5.22 -17.98 -7.40
CA GLY A 207 5.77 -18.92 -6.42
C GLY A 207 6.45 -18.25 -5.22
N THR A 208 6.39 -16.93 -5.07
CA THR A 208 6.81 -16.28 -3.83
C THR A 208 5.65 -16.27 -2.84
N HIS A 209 5.91 -16.66 -1.60
CA HIS A 209 4.99 -16.55 -0.48
C HIS A 209 5.32 -15.33 0.38
N VAL A 210 4.28 -14.63 0.83
CA VAL A 210 4.35 -13.63 1.89
C VAL A 210 3.52 -14.13 3.06
N LEU A 211 4.18 -14.40 4.19
CA LEU A 211 3.55 -14.78 5.45
C LEU A 211 3.35 -13.53 6.30
N MET A 212 2.11 -13.27 6.67
CA MET A 212 1.72 -12.10 7.48
C MET A 212 1.84 -12.48 8.95
N LEU A 213 2.80 -11.91 9.68
CA LEU A 213 2.84 -12.06 11.13
C LEU A 213 1.93 -11.03 11.78
N ASP A 214 1.01 -11.55 12.58
CA ASP A 214 0.24 -10.76 13.52
C ASP A 214 1.05 -10.52 14.81
N GLU A 215 0.51 -9.68 15.69
CA GLU A 215 1.02 -9.50 17.05
C GLU A 215 1.31 -10.85 17.71
N PRO A 216 2.47 -11.02 18.38
CA PRO A 216 2.79 -12.28 19.05
C PRO A 216 1.65 -12.75 19.98
N GLY A 217 1.16 -13.98 19.74
CA GLY A 217 0.10 -14.60 20.55
C GLY A 217 -1.34 -14.24 20.18
N SER A 218 -1.57 -13.42 19.14
CA SER A 218 -2.91 -13.09 18.65
C SER A 218 -3.60 -14.28 17.98
N SER A 219 -2.83 -15.12 17.27
CA SER A 219 -3.30 -16.32 16.59
C SER A 219 -2.20 -17.38 16.56
N ARG A 220 -2.58 -18.66 16.57
CA ARG A 220 -1.66 -19.80 16.37
C ARG A 220 -1.33 -20.02 14.90
N THR A 221 -2.23 -19.57 14.02
CA THR A 221 -2.15 -19.77 12.58
C THR A 221 -2.22 -18.44 11.87
N LEU A 222 -1.37 -18.28 10.86
CA LEU A 222 -1.18 -17.04 10.14
C LEU A 222 -1.68 -17.14 8.70
N THR A 223 -2.00 -15.98 8.13
CA THR A 223 -2.40 -15.88 6.72
C THR A 223 -1.17 -15.80 5.84
N SER A 224 -1.14 -16.58 4.76
CA SER A 224 -0.12 -16.45 3.72
C SER A 224 -0.74 -16.13 2.36
N TRP A 225 0.02 -15.37 1.56
CA TRP A 225 -0.33 -14.97 0.21
C TRP A 225 0.75 -15.47 -0.74
N ARG A 226 0.34 -16.07 -1.85
CA ARG A 226 1.25 -16.58 -2.88
C ARG A 226 1.09 -15.78 -4.16
N VAL A 227 2.19 -15.43 -4.81
CA VAL A 227 2.14 -14.79 -6.13
C VAL A 227 1.86 -15.85 -7.19
N GLU A 228 0.91 -15.58 -8.07
CA GLU A 228 0.47 -16.49 -9.13
C GLU A 228 0.30 -15.78 -10.47
N ASN A 229 0.37 -16.54 -11.56
CA ASN A 229 0.21 -16.05 -12.94
C ASN A 229 -1.25 -16.03 -13.41
N ASP A 230 -2.19 -16.49 -12.60
CA ASP A 230 -3.59 -16.60 -12.99
C ASP A 230 -4.49 -16.23 -11.79
N PRO A 231 -5.36 -15.22 -11.93
CA PRO A 231 -6.30 -14.85 -10.87
C PRO A 231 -7.43 -15.88 -10.71
N GLY A 232 -7.61 -16.82 -11.65
CA GLY A 232 -8.75 -17.73 -11.69
C GLY A 232 -10.08 -16.96 -11.77
N GLU A 233 -11.05 -17.36 -10.94
CA GLU A 233 -12.36 -16.69 -10.85
C GLU A 233 -12.34 -15.37 -10.05
N GLY A 234 -11.19 -14.99 -9.48
CA GLY A 234 -11.06 -13.81 -8.62
C GLY A 234 -11.70 -14.01 -7.25
N GLY A 235 -12.31 -12.94 -6.71
CA GLY A 235 -12.96 -12.93 -5.38
C GLY A 235 -12.06 -12.44 -4.25
N ARG A 236 -12.51 -12.60 -3.01
CA ARG A 236 -11.86 -12.03 -1.80
C ARG A 236 -10.46 -12.56 -1.51
N ASP A 237 -10.15 -13.74 -2.04
CA ASP A 237 -8.86 -14.41 -1.86
C ASP A 237 -7.86 -14.05 -2.97
N VAL A 238 -8.21 -13.15 -3.90
CA VAL A 238 -7.35 -12.76 -5.02
C VAL A 238 -7.23 -11.24 -5.05
N ILE A 239 -5.99 -10.75 -5.05
CA ILE A 239 -5.67 -9.32 -5.02
C ILE A 239 -4.69 -9.01 -6.15
N ILE A 240 -4.86 -7.85 -6.77
CA ILE A 240 -3.97 -7.35 -7.83
C ILE A 240 -2.57 -7.08 -7.27
N VAL A 241 -1.55 -7.43 -8.04
CA VAL A 241 -0.18 -6.94 -7.82
C VAL A 241 -0.02 -5.59 -8.55
N PRO A 242 0.37 -4.51 -7.84
CA PRO A 242 0.51 -3.18 -8.43
C PRO A 242 1.38 -3.13 -9.71
N GLY A 243 0.73 -2.87 -10.86
CA GLY A 243 1.42 -2.66 -12.14
C GLY A 243 2.14 -3.90 -12.69
N GLU A 244 1.68 -5.10 -12.35
CA GLU A 244 2.22 -6.37 -12.85
C GLU A 244 1.07 -7.32 -13.29
N ASP A 245 1.33 -8.17 -14.29
CA ASP A 245 0.38 -9.20 -14.75
C ASP A 245 0.51 -10.50 -13.91
N VAL A 246 0.47 -10.35 -12.58
CA VAL A 246 0.46 -11.42 -11.58
C VAL A 246 -0.49 -11.04 -10.43
N TRP A 247 -0.88 -12.02 -9.62
CA TRP A 247 -1.88 -11.84 -8.55
C TRP A 247 -1.41 -12.44 -7.24
N TYR A 248 -1.78 -11.81 -6.13
CA TYR A 248 -1.66 -12.41 -4.81
C TYR A 248 -2.88 -13.29 -4.55
N ARG A 249 -2.67 -14.59 -4.30
CA ARG A 249 -3.70 -15.53 -3.89
C ARG A 249 -3.54 -15.92 -2.43
N ARG A 250 -4.59 -15.71 -1.64
CA ARG A 250 -4.64 -16.18 -0.25
C ARG A 250 -4.61 -17.70 -0.22
N GLN A 251 -3.70 -18.25 0.59
CA GLN A 251 -3.64 -19.69 0.78
C GLN A 251 -4.70 -20.11 1.80
N ARG A 252 -5.41 -21.20 1.48
CA ARG A 252 -6.49 -21.74 2.33
C ARG A 252 -5.96 -22.51 3.54
N ASP A 253 -4.80 -23.14 3.37
CA ASP A 253 -4.18 -23.89 4.44
C ASP A 253 -3.46 -22.89 5.37
N PRO A 254 -3.93 -22.75 6.62
CA PRO A 254 -3.27 -21.87 7.59
C PRO A 254 -1.84 -22.33 7.83
N VAL A 255 -0.93 -21.37 7.95
CA VAL A 255 0.48 -21.65 8.28
C VAL A 255 0.64 -21.51 9.79
N ASP A 256 1.16 -22.54 10.46
CA ASP A 256 1.51 -22.43 11.89
C ASP A 256 2.46 -21.26 12.10
N ASP A 257 2.23 -20.48 13.17
CA ASP A 257 3.12 -19.38 13.52
C ASP A 257 4.56 -19.91 13.71
N PRO A 258 5.51 -19.50 12.86
CA PRO A 258 6.88 -20.00 12.89
C PRO A 258 7.61 -19.65 14.20
N ARG A 259 7.12 -18.69 14.99
CA ARG A 259 7.67 -18.34 16.31
C ARG A 259 7.36 -19.42 17.37
N LEU A 260 6.29 -20.20 17.18
CA LEU A 260 5.81 -21.20 18.14
C LEU A 260 6.41 -22.60 17.92
N LYS A 261 7.00 -22.87 16.75
CA LYS A 261 7.50 -24.20 16.36
C LYS A 261 8.99 -24.12 16.02
N GLN A 262 9.79 -24.96 16.65
CA GLN A 262 11.25 -24.88 16.58
C GLN A 262 11.86 -26.27 16.25
N PRO A 263 12.59 -26.42 15.13
CA PRO A 263 12.71 -25.48 14.02
C PRO A 263 11.46 -25.50 13.13
N TRP A 264 11.07 -24.35 12.59
CA TRP A 264 10.03 -24.27 11.56
C TRP A 264 10.65 -24.50 10.18
N VAL A 265 10.05 -25.39 9.39
CA VAL A 265 10.48 -25.69 8.01
C VAL A 265 9.45 -25.11 7.07
N ALA A 266 9.92 -24.35 6.07
CA ALA A 266 9.05 -23.80 5.03
C ALA A 266 8.16 -24.92 4.43
N PRO A 267 6.83 -24.71 4.32
CA PRO A 267 5.90 -25.74 3.84
C PRO A 267 6.15 -26.23 2.40
N SER A 268 6.95 -25.51 1.62
CA SER A 268 7.22 -25.77 0.21
C SER A 268 8.65 -25.34 -0.17
N GLU A 269 9.09 -25.74 -1.37
CA GLU A 269 10.37 -25.29 -1.96
C GLU A 269 10.33 -23.85 -2.51
N ASP A 270 9.18 -23.20 -2.43
CA ASP A 270 8.96 -21.82 -2.86
C ASP A 270 9.73 -20.83 -1.96
N GLN A 271 9.94 -19.59 -2.42
CA GLN A 271 10.56 -18.54 -1.62
C GLN A 271 9.56 -18.00 -0.59
N TRP A 272 9.96 -17.87 0.68
CA TRP A 272 9.12 -17.31 1.73
C TRP A 272 9.65 -15.96 2.23
N THR A 273 8.80 -14.95 2.26
CA THR A 273 9.05 -13.68 2.93
C THR A 273 8.09 -13.51 4.08
N ILE A 274 8.61 -13.12 5.23
CA ILE A 274 7.85 -12.88 6.44
C ILE A 274 7.71 -11.37 6.61
N ASP A 275 6.48 -10.90 6.68
CA ASP A 275 6.14 -9.49 6.89
C ASP A 275 5.31 -9.38 8.18
N GLY A 276 5.83 -8.68 9.20
CA GLY A 276 5.25 -8.70 10.54
C GLY A 276 5.11 -7.33 11.16
N TRP A 277 4.01 -7.08 11.88
CA TRP A 277 3.56 -5.76 12.38
C TRP A 277 4.53 -4.97 13.28
N THR A 278 5.61 -5.57 13.78
CA THR A 278 6.60 -4.93 14.66
C THR A 278 8.03 -5.34 14.31
N PRO A 279 9.04 -4.55 14.72
CA PRO A 279 10.43 -5.00 14.73
C PRO A 279 10.57 -6.38 15.37
N GLN A 280 11.04 -7.34 14.58
CA GLN A 280 11.30 -8.70 15.03
C GLN A 280 12.61 -8.70 15.83
N THR A 281 12.60 -9.30 17.02
CA THR A 281 13.79 -9.42 17.88
C THR A 281 14.28 -10.87 17.93
N ALA A 282 15.55 -11.10 18.27
CA ALA A 282 16.09 -12.45 18.43
C ALA A 282 15.33 -13.27 19.48
N GLU A 283 14.80 -12.62 20.53
CA GLU A 283 13.98 -13.28 21.55
C GLU A 283 12.66 -13.86 20.98
N MET A 284 12.11 -13.24 19.94
CA MET A 284 10.91 -13.73 19.25
C MET A 284 11.20 -14.92 18.32
N TRP A 285 12.48 -15.16 18.02
CA TRP A 285 12.96 -16.16 17.05
C TRP A 285 14.04 -17.06 17.67
N PRO A 286 13.67 -17.94 18.62
CA PRO A 286 14.68 -18.69 19.39
C PRO A 286 15.42 -19.72 18.54
N GLU A 287 14.81 -20.17 17.44
CA GLU A 287 15.46 -20.97 16.41
C GLU A 287 15.17 -20.40 15.01
N ARG A 288 16.11 -20.62 14.10
CA ARG A 288 16.03 -20.15 12.71
C ARG A 288 15.11 -21.05 11.87
N PRO A 289 14.13 -20.49 11.13
CA PRO A 289 13.50 -21.13 10.00
C PRO A 289 14.47 -21.79 9.02
N GLU A 290 14.21 -23.06 8.69
CA GLU A 290 14.91 -23.77 7.64
C GLU A 290 14.29 -23.45 6.26
N GLY A 291 15.15 -23.23 5.26
CA GLY A 291 14.75 -22.91 3.88
C GLY A 291 15.15 -21.49 3.42
N ASP A 292 14.66 -21.09 2.25
CA ASP A 292 14.88 -19.76 1.67
C ASP A 292 13.87 -18.74 2.22
N VAL A 293 14.08 -18.36 3.50
CA VAL A 293 13.17 -17.50 4.27
C VAL A 293 13.79 -16.12 4.53
N TRP A 294 13.04 -15.07 4.23
CA TRP A 294 13.45 -13.66 4.30
C TRP A 294 12.50 -12.85 5.19
N PHE A 295 12.96 -11.71 5.71
CA PHE A 295 12.10 -10.73 6.39
C PHE A 295 11.97 -9.44 5.59
N ALA A 296 10.75 -8.92 5.49
CA ALA A 296 10.48 -7.61 4.93
C ALA A 296 10.79 -6.50 5.95
N TRP A 297 11.37 -5.40 5.48
CA TRP A 297 11.83 -4.27 6.28
C TRP A 297 10.70 -3.38 6.82
N ASP A 298 9.58 -3.32 6.10
CA ASP A 298 8.48 -2.39 6.44
C ASP A 298 7.58 -2.87 7.57
N LEU A 299 7.76 -4.13 7.98
CA LEU A 299 7.23 -4.69 9.22
C LEU A 299 5.75 -4.32 9.48
N GLY A 300 4.91 -4.50 8.47
CA GLY A 300 3.46 -4.39 8.63
C GLY A 300 2.88 -3.07 9.15
N GLU A 301 3.67 -2.00 9.25
CA GLU A 301 3.13 -0.64 9.45
C GLU A 301 2.32 -0.20 8.22
N ALA A 302 1.61 0.94 8.33
CA ALA A 302 0.94 1.55 7.20
C ALA A 302 1.95 1.72 6.04
N SER A 303 1.78 0.91 5.00
CA SER A 303 2.84 0.63 4.02
C SER A 303 3.31 1.90 3.32
N ALA A 304 4.59 2.25 3.47
CA ALA A 304 5.23 3.30 2.69
C ALA A 304 5.23 3.02 1.18
N SER A 305 4.81 1.81 0.77
CA SER A 305 4.79 1.37 -0.62
C SER A 305 3.84 2.17 -1.49
N VAL A 306 2.79 2.81 -0.96
CA VAL A 306 2.00 3.75 -1.77
C VAL A 306 2.79 5.00 -2.16
N ALA A 307 3.74 5.45 -1.34
CA ALA A 307 4.67 6.51 -1.74
C ALA A 307 5.66 6.01 -2.81
N ILE A 308 6.05 4.74 -2.76
CA ILE A 308 6.85 4.10 -3.80
C ILE A 308 6.05 3.98 -5.10
N LEU A 309 4.79 3.55 -5.07
CA LEU A 309 3.94 3.50 -6.25
C LEU A 309 3.76 4.89 -6.86
N ALA A 310 3.59 5.92 -6.03
CA ALA A 310 3.50 7.30 -6.49
C ALA A 310 4.78 7.80 -7.19
N GLY A 311 5.97 7.47 -6.69
CA GLY A 311 7.20 7.84 -7.41
C GLY A 311 7.54 6.88 -8.58
N MET A 312 7.01 5.64 -8.61
CA MET A 312 7.06 4.78 -9.79
C MET A 312 6.28 5.44 -10.93
N ALA A 313 5.13 6.03 -10.61
CA ALA A 313 4.35 6.85 -11.53
C ALA A 313 5.12 8.08 -12.05
N LEU A 314 6.05 8.61 -11.26
CA LEU A 314 6.99 9.67 -11.68
C LEU A 314 8.22 9.15 -12.46
N GLY A 315 8.39 7.83 -12.58
CA GLY A 315 9.53 7.20 -13.23
C GLY A 315 10.83 7.20 -12.41
N TRP A 316 10.74 7.36 -11.08
CA TRP A 316 11.92 7.42 -10.19
C TRP A 316 12.64 6.08 -10.05
N TRP A 317 11.93 4.96 -10.20
CA TRP A 317 12.49 3.60 -10.09
C TRP A 317 12.59 2.93 -11.45
N ARG A 318 13.69 3.20 -12.17
CA ARG A 318 14.02 2.50 -13.43
C ARG A 318 14.36 1.02 -13.21
N ASP A 319 15.07 0.70 -12.13
CA ASP A 319 15.30 -0.67 -11.69
C ASP A 319 14.44 -0.93 -10.44
N ARG A 320 13.34 -1.65 -10.65
CA ARG A 320 12.43 -2.03 -9.56
C ARG A 320 13.06 -3.10 -8.65
N ARG A 321 13.96 -3.96 -9.14
CA ARG A 321 14.59 -5.03 -8.32
C ARG A 321 15.43 -4.49 -7.19
N GLY A 322 16.11 -3.38 -7.42
CA GLY A 322 16.88 -2.67 -6.40
C GLY A 322 16.03 -2.18 -5.22
N LEU A 323 14.73 -1.94 -5.42
CA LEU A 323 13.80 -1.57 -4.35
C LEU A 323 13.66 -2.72 -3.35
N TRP A 324 13.21 -3.89 -3.81
CA TRP A 324 12.94 -5.04 -2.93
C TRP A 324 14.21 -5.60 -2.31
N ARG A 325 15.32 -5.62 -3.05
CA ARG A 325 16.62 -6.05 -2.51
C ARG A 325 17.06 -5.27 -1.27
N LYS A 326 16.70 -3.98 -1.18
CA LYS A 326 17.04 -3.13 -0.04
C LYS A 326 16.03 -3.22 1.10
N ARG A 327 14.88 -3.84 0.86
CA ARG A 327 13.75 -3.96 1.80
C ARG A 327 13.58 -5.39 2.32
N ARG A 328 14.51 -6.30 2.01
CA ARG A 328 14.54 -7.65 2.55
C ARG A 328 15.90 -7.99 3.12
N ALA A 329 15.92 -8.72 4.23
CA ALA A 329 17.13 -9.20 4.88
C ALA A 329 16.98 -10.69 5.24
N PRO A 330 18.09 -11.46 5.28
CA PRO A 330 18.07 -12.76 5.93
C PRO A 330 17.81 -12.58 7.44
N LEU A 331 17.30 -13.62 8.12
CA LEU A 331 16.94 -13.57 9.55
C LEU A 331 18.10 -13.20 10.50
N ASP A 332 19.34 -13.23 10.06
CA ASP A 332 20.54 -12.92 10.85
C ASP A 332 20.74 -11.40 11.08
N TYR A 333 19.73 -10.78 11.69
CA TYR A 333 19.53 -9.33 11.77
C TYR A 333 20.26 -8.67 12.94
N GLU A 334 20.76 -9.42 13.93
CA GLU A 334 21.46 -8.84 15.09
C GLU A 334 22.74 -8.10 14.67
N ASP A 335 23.56 -8.68 13.80
CA ASP A 335 24.80 -8.02 13.34
C ASP A 335 24.51 -6.74 12.55
N PHE A 336 23.43 -6.71 11.78
CA PHE A 336 23.06 -5.55 10.96
C PHE A 336 22.45 -4.42 11.79
N TYR A 337 21.53 -4.71 12.71
CA TYR A 337 20.93 -3.71 13.59
C TYR A 337 21.96 -3.14 14.58
N ASN A 338 22.82 -4.01 15.13
CA ASN A 338 23.96 -3.58 15.94
C ASN A 338 24.97 -2.74 15.12
N SER A 339 25.14 -3.00 13.82
CA SER A 339 25.99 -2.16 12.94
C SER A 339 25.40 -0.79 12.63
N LEU A 340 24.06 -0.66 12.62
CA LEU A 340 23.36 0.62 12.38
C LEU A 340 23.25 1.47 13.65
N LEU A 341 23.22 0.84 14.82
CA LEU A 341 23.22 1.49 16.13
C LEU A 341 24.62 1.70 16.71
N ALA A 342 25.65 1.12 16.09
CA ALA A 342 27.02 1.37 16.48
C ALA A 342 27.33 2.87 16.30
N PRO A 343 27.85 3.57 17.34
CA PRO A 343 28.36 4.91 17.14
C PRO A 343 29.42 4.86 16.04
N GLU A 344 29.43 5.85 15.13
CA GLU A 344 30.47 5.96 14.11
C GLU A 344 31.84 5.75 14.77
N PRO A 345 32.72 4.90 14.21
CA PRO A 345 34.03 4.70 14.79
C PRO A 345 34.68 6.08 14.92
N GLU A 346 35.04 6.46 16.14
CA GLU A 346 35.81 7.67 16.38
C GLU A 346 36.96 7.65 15.38
N SER A 347 36.96 8.62 14.45
CA SER A 347 38.00 8.71 13.45
C SER A 347 39.33 8.63 14.19
N SER A 348 40.14 7.63 13.88
CA SER A 348 41.48 7.44 14.44
C SER A 348 42.42 8.54 13.94
N ALA A 349 42.13 9.78 14.34
CA ALA A 349 42.92 10.97 14.10
C ALA A 349 43.88 11.26 15.26
N GLU A 350 44.09 10.29 16.16
CA GLU A 350 45.05 10.39 17.27
C GLU A 350 46.24 9.43 17.23
N GLU A 351 46.36 8.55 16.22
CA GLU A 351 47.57 7.71 16.08
C GLU A 351 48.65 8.28 15.14
N ASP A 352 48.35 9.31 14.33
CA ASP A 352 49.34 9.93 13.44
C ASP A 352 50.08 11.15 14.04
N ARG A 353 49.91 11.45 15.33
CA ARG A 353 50.66 12.53 16.01
C ARG A 353 51.90 12.08 16.79
N ASN A 354 52.16 10.77 16.89
CA ASN A 354 53.32 10.24 17.62
C ASN A 354 54.41 9.63 16.72
N ALA A 355 54.29 9.72 15.39
CA ALA A 355 55.31 9.24 14.46
C ALA A 355 56.30 10.32 13.98
N ASP A 356 56.03 11.61 14.21
CA ASP A 356 56.84 12.71 13.65
C ASP A 356 57.89 13.29 14.62
N ASP A 357 57.97 12.78 15.86
CA ASP A 357 58.90 13.29 16.90
C ASP A 357 60.21 12.47 17.04
N SER A 358 60.51 11.59 16.08
CA SER A 358 61.73 10.76 16.11
C SER A 358 62.67 10.89 14.91
N ALA A 359 62.44 11.85 14.00
CA ALA A 359 63.31 12.09 12.85
C ALA A 359 63.68 13.57 12.70
N GLY A 360 64.60 14.09 13.53
CA GLY A 360 65.01 15.48 13.39
C GLY A 360 66.11 16.04 14.30
N SER A 361 67.04 15.26 14.86
CA SER A 361 68.24 15.83 15.52
C SER A 361 69.50 15.67 14.67
N VAL A 362 69.60 16.43 13.58
CA VAL A 362 70.89 16.82 12.99
C VAL A 362 70.81 18.28 12.61
N ARG A 363 71.29 19.17 13.49
CA ARG A 363 71.76 20.50 13.12
C ARG A 363 73.13 20.69 13.75
N GLY A 364 74.08 21.04 12.89
CA GLY A 364 75.47 21.25 13.25
C GLY A 364 75.63 22.47 14.14
N GLU A 365 76.53 22.31 15.10
CA GLU A 365 77.23 23.41 15.74
C GLU A 365 78.30 23.91 14.77
N GLY A 366 78.29 25.22 14.56
CA GLY A 366 79.30 25.99 13.84
C GLY A 366 79.33 27.42 14.42
N ASP A 367 80.37 27.65 15.20
CA ASP A 367 81.07 28.91 15.48
C ASP A 367 80.48 29.93 16.48
N HIS A 368 81.05 29.87 17.70
CA HIS A 368 81.65 31.04 18.35
C HIS A 368 83.04 30.65 18.92
N GLU A 369 84.05 31.38 18.43
CA GLU A 369 85.50 31.45 18.78
C GLU A 369 86.46 30.31 18.40
#